data_AF-A0A150WDK7-F1
#
_entry.id   AF-A0A150WDK7-F1
#
_cell.length_a   1.000
_cell.length_b   1.000
_cell.length_c   1.000
_cell.angle_alpha   90.00
_cell.angle_beta   90.00
_cell.angle_gamma   90.00
#
_symmetry.space_group_name_H-M   'P 1'
#
loop_
_entity.id
_entity.type
_entity.pdbx_description
1 polymer ?
#
loop_
_entity_poly.entity_id
_entity_poly.type
_entity_poly.pdbx_seq_one_letter_code
_entity_poly.pdbx_strand_id
1 'polypeptide(L)'
;MKSNSWFYNKDLKPQGPLSLQEMRALIHRGDVGPYDLVCNDSLGEWKAACEFAEFERSLFPAVQVFRPGQDVIEDEKEWVLLSSSESGKSLVQEGPYSVRELRAMLTAKKVQGEQYIWKSGLSGWCKLQDRPEFSGLV
;
A
#
# COMPACT_ATOMS: atom_id res chain seq x y z
N MET A 1 -0.25 6.04 -34.50
CA MET A 1 -1.24 6.02 -33.40
C MET A 1 -0.44 6.05 -32.11
N LYS A 2 -0.60 7.06 -31.25
CA LYS A 2 0.03 7.04 -29.92
C LYS A 2 -0.71 5.98 -29.11
N SER A 3 -0.01 4.95 -28.65
CA SER A 3 -0.57 3.96 -27.75
C SER A 3 -0.86 4.63 -26.41
N ASN A 4 -2.05 4.45 -25.84
CA ASN A 4 -2.38 4.98 -24.51
C ASN A 4 -1.98 3.96 -23.42
N SER A 5 -0.71 3.58 -23.45
CA SER A 5 -0.13 2.56 -22.58
C SER A 5 0.57 3.21 -21.40
N TRP A 6 0.47 2.56 -20.24
CA TRP A 6 1.08 2.99 -19.00
C TRP A 6 2.28 2.12 -18.66
N PHE A 7 3.26 2.74 -18.02
CA PHE A 7 4.45 2.09 -17.49
C PHE A 7 4.69 2.58 -16.07
N TYR A 8 5.28 1.73 -15.22
CA TYR A 8 5.75 2.11 -13.89
C TYR A 8 7.21 1.71 -13.69
N ASN A 9 7.92 2.41 -12.82
CA ASN A 9 9.31 2.11 -12.50
C ASN A 9 9.38 1.07 -11.39
N LYS A 10 10.08 -0.05 -11.63
CA LYS A 10 10.44 -1.02 -10.61
C LYS A 10 11.90 -1.39 -10.79
N ASP A 11 12.69 -1.23 -9.73
CA ASP A 11 14.14 -1.49 -9.75
C ASP A 11 14.87 -0.76 -10.91
N LEU A 12 14.49 0.51 -11.14
CA LEU A 12 15.00 1.36 -12.22
C LEU A 12 14.69 0.85 -13.65
N LYS A 13 13.75 -0.09 -13.78
CA LYS A 13 13.31 -0.62 -15.08
C LYS A 13 11.85 -0.28 -15.34
N PRO A 14 11.50 0.15 -16.57
CA PRO A 14 10.12 0.35 -16.96
C PRO A 14 9.40 -0.99 -17.05
N GLN A 15 8.24 -1.08 -16.41
CA GLN A 15 7.35 -2.24 -16.43
C GLN A 15 6.08 -1.88 -17.20
N GLY A 16 5.73 -2.67 -18.22
CA GLY A 16 4.59 -2.44 -19.10
C GLY A 16 4.84 -3.01 -20.50
N PRO A 17 4.03 -2.65 -21.51
CA PRO A 17 2.91 -1.71 -21.46
C PRO A 17 1.70 -2.27 -20.68
N LEU A 18 1.03 -1.40 -19.93
CA LEU A 18 -0.20 -1.71 -19.20
C LEU A 18 -1.36 -0.86 -19.70
N SER A 19 -2.57 -1.40 -19.61
CA SER A 19 -3.80 -0.62 -19.72
C SER A 19 -4.00 0.27 -18.49
N LEU A 20 -4.86 1.27 -18.61
CA LEU A 20 -5.24 2.12 -17.47
C LEU A 20 -5.85 1.30 -16.32
N GLN A 21 -6.64 0.27 -16.64
CA GLN A 21 -7.29 -0.58 -15.63
C GLN A 21 -6.27 -1.44 -14.88
N GLU A 22 -5.31 -2.05 -15.59
CA GLU A 22 -4.22 -2.81 -14.96
C GLU A 22 -3.38 -1.90 -14.06
N MET A 23 -3.08 -0.68 -14.52
CA MET A 23 -2.34 0.30 -13.73
C MET A 23 -3.08 0.67 -12.45
N ARG A 24 -4.40 0.93 -12.53
CA ARG A 24 -5.25 1.17 -11.35
C ARG A 24 -5.30 -0.04 -10.42
N ALA A 25 -5.26 -1.25 -10.94
CA ALA A 25 -5.19 -2.45 -10.12
C ALA A 25 -3.84 -2.58 -9.38
N LEU A 26 -2.72 -2.16 -9.98
CA LEU A 26 -1.43 -2.10 -9.27
C LEU A 26 -1.45 -1.04 -8.17
N ILE A 27 -2.04 0.12 -8.46
CA ILE A 27 -2.23 1.18 -7.47
C ILE A 27 -3.08 0.66 -6.32
N HIS A 28 -4.26 0.11 -6.59
CA HIS A 28 -5.20 -0.37 -5.58
C HIS A 28 -4.65 -1.43 -4.64
N ARG A 29 -3.71 -2.28 -5.10
CA ARG A 29 -3.08 -3.30 -4.25
C ARG A 29 -1.83 -2.81 -3.53
N GLY A 30 -1.38 -1.58 -3.80
CA GLY A 30 -0.20 -0.97 -3.17
C GLY A 30 1.12 -1.33 -3.84
N ASP A 31 1.08 -1.95 -5.02
CA ASP A 31 2.29 -2.24 -5.80
C ASP A 31 2.85 -0.99 -6.50
N VAL A 32 2.02 0.03 -6.67
CA VAL A 32 2.41 1.37 -7.13
C VAL A 32 1.88 2.40 -6.13
N GLY A 33 2.79 3.02 -5.39
CA GLY A 33 2.50 4.08 -4.45
C GLY A 33 2.27 5.44 -5.12
N PRO A 34 1.75 6.43 -4.38
CA PRO A 34 1.43 7.76 -4.92
C PRO A 34 2.66 8.51 -5.45
N TYR A 35 3.85 8.19 -4.93
CA TYR A 35 5.12 8.82 -5.30
C TYR A 35 5.96 7.98 -6.27
N ASP A 36 5.50 6.77 -6.63
CA ASP A 36 6.21 5.95 -7.61
C ASP A 36 6.13 6.58 -8.99
N LEU A 37 7.23 6.47 -9.74
CA LEU A 37 7.33 7.04 -11.08
C LEU A 37 6.54 6.19 -12.07
N VAL A 38 5.61 6.85 -12.75
CA VAL A 38 4.78 6.27 -13.81
C VAL A 38 4.87 7.13 -15.05
N CYS A 39 4.73 6.50 -16.21
CA CYS A 39 4.81 7.16 -17.52
C CYS A 39 3.64 6.72 -18.37
N ASN A 40 3.04 7.68 -19.07
CA ASN A 40 2.08 7.42 -20.14
C ASN A 40 2.78 7.62 -21.49
N ASP A 41 2.75 6.61 -22.35
CA ASP A 41 3.44 6.59 -23.65
C ASP A 41 2.97 7.72 -24.59
N SER A 42 1.76 8.24 -24.39
CA SER A 42 1.24 9.36 -25.18
C SER A 42 1.83 10.73 -24.78
N LEU A 43 2.22 10.86 -23.50
CA LEU A 43 2.81 12.05 -22.89
C LEU A 43 4.34 12.01 -22.92
N GLY A 44 4.94 10.83 -22.76
CA GLY A 44 6.40 10.62 -22.80
C GLY A 44 7.15 11.13 -21.57
N GLU A 45 6.45 11.44 -20.47
CA GLU A 45 7.02 11.98 -19.24
C GLU A 45 6.82 11.04 -18.05
N TRP A 46 7.89 10.85 -17.26
CA TRP A 46 7.84 10.15 -15.98
C TRP A 46 7.50 11.12 -14.87
N LYS A 47 6.40 10.88 -14.15
CA LYS A 47 5.96 11.69 -13.01
C LYS A 47 5.46 10.79 -11.89
N ALA A 48 5.29 11.34 -10.69
CA ALA A 48 4.70 10.59 -9.59
C ALA A 48 3.25 10.20 -9.95
N ALA A 49 2.83 9.00 -9.56
CA ALA A 49 1.50 8.49 -9.88
C ALA A 49 0.38 9.47 -9.49
N CYS A 50 0.46 10.10 -8.31
CA CYS A 50 -0.55 11.05 -7.85
C CYS A 50 -0.57 12.41 -8.58
N GLU A 51 0.34 12.66 -9.53
CA GLU A 51 0.31 13.85 -10.40
C GLU A 51 -0.57 13.65 -11.64
N PHE A 52 -0.95 12.41 -11.96
CA PHE A 52 -1.86 12.11 -13.07
C PHE A 52 -3.32 12.18 -12.60
N ALA A 53 -4.17 12.85 -13.36
CA ALA A 53 -5.60 12.99 -13.04
C ALA A 53 -6.32 11.63 -13.05
N GLU A 54 -5.81 10.65 -13.80
CA GLU A 54 -6.31 9.28 -13.88
C GLU A 54 -6.08 8.48 -12.59
N PHE A 55 -5.17 8.94 -11.73
CA PHE A 55 -4.79 8.29 -10.47
C PHE A 55 -5.09 9.20 -9.29
N GLU A 56 -6.38 9.36 -8.98
CA GLU A 56 -6.82 10.09 -7.79
C GLU A 56 -6.17 9.53 -6.51
N ARG A 57 -5.84 10.42 -5.54
CA ARG A 57 -5.25 10.02 -4.26
C ARG A 57 -6.09 8.97 -3.50
N SER A 58 -7.40 8.94 -3.71
CA SER A 58 -8.33 7.96 -3.14
C SER A 58 -8.10 6.53 -3.63
N LEU A 59 -7.49 6.34 -4.81
CA LEU A 59 -7.24 5.03 -5.40
C LEU A 59 -6.06 4.31 -4.76
N PHE A 60 -5.10 5.06 -4.23
CA PHE A 60 -3.95 4.49 -3.55
C PHE A 60 -4.43 3.95 -2.19
N PRO A 61 -4.22 2.66 -1.90
CA PRO A 61 -4.46 2.12 -0.58
C PRO A 61 -3.52 2.82 0.40
N ALA A 62 -3.87 2.78 1.69
CA ALA A 62 -3.05 3.40 2.74
C ALA A 62 -2.90 4.94 2.69
N VAL A 63 -3.59 5.68 1.80
CA VAL A 63 -3.56 7.15 1.88
C VAL A 63 -4.30 7.59 3.13
N GLN A 64 -3.51 7.73 4.18
CA GLN A 64 -3.84 8.47 5.37
C GLN A 64 -3.22 9.84 5.20
N VAL A 65 -3.91 10.87 5.66
CA VAL A 65 -3.25 12.16 5.91
C VAL A 65 -2.27 11.94 7.06
N PHE A 66 -1.06 11.48 6.75
CA PHE A 66 0.03 11.46 7.72
C PHE A 66 0.34 12.91 8.06
N ARG A 67 0.09 13.29 9.32
CA ARG A 67 0.44 14.60 9.86
C ARG A 67 1.71 14.39 10.68
N PRO A 68 2.88 14.84 10.20
CA PRO A 68 4.10 14.81 10.99
C PRO A 68 3.85 15.47 12.36
N GLY A 69 4.21 14.77 13.44
CA GLY A 69 4.01 15.25 14.82
C GLY A 69 2.68 14.90 15.47
N GLN A 70 1.79 14.15 14.81
CA GLN A 70 0.65 13.53 15.49
C GLN A 70 1.13 12.25 16.20
N ASP A 71 0.93 12.20 17.51
CA ASP A 71 1.32 11.03 18.31
C ASP A 71 0.55 9.78 17.86
N VAL A 72 1.30 8.70 17.64
CA VAL A 72 0.72 7.37 17.43
C VAL A 72 0.22 6.87 18.77
N ILE A 73 -1.08 6.63 18.90
CA ILE A 73 -1.66 6.05 20.11
C ILE A 73 -1.32 4.56 20.12
N GLU A 74 -0.27 4.16 20.84
CA GLU A 74 0.29 2.80 20.76
C GLU A 74 -0.66 1.70 21.23
N ASP A 75 -1.61 2.04 22.10
CA ASP A 75 -2.51 1.12 22.79
C ASP A 75 -3.93 1.09 22.23
N GLU A 76 -4.24 1.93 21.24
CA GLU A 76 -5.56 1.92 20.62
C GLU A 76 -5.72 0.73 19.67
N LYS A 77 -6.79 -0.05 19.89
CA LYS A 77 -7.10 -1.23 19.09
C LYS A 77 -7.97 -0.86 17.90
N GLU A 78 -7.32 -0.41 16.83
CA GLU A 78 -7.96 0.04 15.59
C GLU A 78 -7.51 -0.74 14.35
N TRP A 79 -6.42 -1.50 14.44
CA TRP A 79 -5.80 -2.17 13.30
C TRP A 79 -6.32 -3.59 13.10
N VAL A 80 -6.81 -3.89 11.91
CA VAL A 80 -7.20 -5.22 11.48
C VAL A 80 -6.07 -5.81 10.63
N LEU A 81 -5.64 -7.02 10.96
CA LEU A 81 -4.63 -7.78 10.21
C LEU A 81 -5.32 -8.78 9.29
N LEU A 82 -4.84 -8.89 8.06
CA LEU A 82 -5.24 -9.95 7.14
C LEU A 82 -4.24 -11.11 7.24
N SER A 83 -4.73 -12.26 7.69
CA SER A 83 -3.94 -13.49 7.83
C SER A 83 -4.59 -14.66 7.10
N SER A 84 -3.81 -15.71 6.82
CA SER A 84 -4.36 -16.95 6.29
C SER A 84 -5.00 -17.75 7.43
N SER A 85 -6.17 -18.34 7.19
CA SER A 85 -6.80 -19.24 8.15
C SER A 85 -5.89 -20.43 8.45
N GLU A 86 -6.08 -21.09 9.60
CA GLU A 86 -5.32 -22.29 9.99
C GLU A 86 -5.37 -23.41 8.93
N SER A 87 -6.41 -23.43 8.10
CA SER A 87 -6.57 -24.37 6.99
C SER A 87 -5.81 -23.97 5.71
N GLY A 88 -5.26 -22.76 5.65
CA GLY A 88 -4.57 -22.17 4.49
C GLY A 88 -5.49 -21.84 3.30
N LYS A 89 -6.79 -22.14 3.39
CA LYS A 89 -7.73 -22.06 2.25
C LYS A 89 -8.45 -20.71 2.12
N SER A 90 -8.38 -19.86 3.14
CA SER A 90 -9.10 -18.59 3.18
C SER A 90 -8.28 -17.51 3.89
N LEU A 91 -8.52 -16.26 3.54
CA LEU A 91 -8.02 -15.12 4.29
C LEU A 91 -9.03 -14.78 5.39
N VAL A 92 -8.55 -14.51 6.59
CA VAL A 92 -9.33 -14.09 7.75
C VAL A 92 -8.82 -12.73 8.24
N GLN A 93 -9.75 -11.96 8.81
CA GLN A 93 -9.45 -10.68 9.42
C GLN A 93 -9.31 -10.89 10.93
N GLU A 94 -8.14 -10.57 11.47
CA GLU A 94 -7.80 -10.71 12.88
C GLU A 94 -7.65 -9.33 13.53
N GLY A 95 -7.97 -9.26 14.83
CA GLY A 95 -7.90 -8.02 15.62
C GLY A 95 -9.26 -7.58 16.18
N PRO A 96 -9.43 -6.29 16.51
CA PRO A 96 -8.46 -5.22 16.28
C PRO A 96 -7.25 -5.31 17.21
N TYR A 97 -6.08 -4.96 16.68
CA TYR A 97 -4.80 -4.89 17.36
C TYR A 97 -4.37 -3.44 17.57
N SER A 98 -3.52 -3.25 18.57
CA SER A 98 -2.80 -1.99 18.74
C SER A 98 -1.46 -1.97 18.01
N VAL A 99 -0.88 -0.79 17.82
CA VAL A 99 0.47 -0.65 17.25
C VAL A 99 1.48 -1.42 18.10
N ARG A 100 1.38 -1.34 19.44
CA ARG A 100 2.25 -2.09 20.35
C ARG A 100 2.15 -3.61 20.14
N GLU A 101 0.93 -4.14 19.99
CA GLU A 101 0.69 -5.57 19.73
C GLU A 101 1.30 -6.01 18.39
N LEU A 102 1.05 -5.26 17.31
CA LEU A 102 1.59 -5.57 15.98
C LEU A 102 3.13 -5.48 15.93
N ARG A 103 3.74 -4.49 16.60
CA ARG A 103 5.21 -4.38 16.73
C ARG A 103 5.80 -5.58 17.48
N ALA A 104 5.15 -6.02 18.55
CA ALA A 104 5.56 -7.22 19.28
C ALA A 104 5.43 -8.49 18.43
N MET A 105 4.35 -8.61 17.65
CA MET A 105 4.15 -9.73 16.72
C MET A 105 5.19 -9.75 15.58
N LEU A 106 5.55 -8.58 15.03
CA LEU A 106 6.63 -8.43 14.03
C LEU A 106 7.98 -8.87 14.62
N THR A 107 8.31 -8.37 15.80
CA THR A 107 9.56 -8.71 16.50
C THR A 107 9.64 -10.21 16.82
N ALA A 108 8.49 -10.81 17.19
CA ALA A 108 8.38 -12.25 17.43
C ALA A 108 8.28 -13.09 16.13
N LYS A 109 8.34 -12.47 14.94
CA LYS A 109 8.16 -13.10 13.63
C LYS A 109 6.85 -13.89 13.48
N LYS A 110 5.83 -13.54 14.26
CA LYS A 110 4.47 -14.10 14.13
C LYS A 110 3.74 -13.49 12.94
N VAL A 111 4.10 -12.27 12.56
CA VAL A 111 3.63 -11.59 11.36
C VAL A 111 4.81 -11.10 10.53
N GLN A 112 4.60 -10.93 9.24
CA GLN A 112 5.61 -10.46 8.28
C GLN A 112 5.23 -9.06 7.77
N GLY A 113 6.23 -8.25 7.40
CA GLY A 113 5.99 -6.90 6.89
C GLY A 113 5.16 -6.84 5.60
N GLU A 114 5.15 -7.92 4.82
CA GLU A 114 4.34 -8.07 3.60
C GLU A 114 2.86 -8.36 3.87
N GLN A 115 2.46 -8.62 5.13
CA GLN A 115 1.05 -8.84 5.46
C GLN A 115 0.25 -7.55 5.40
N TYR A 116 -1.00 -7.68 4.95
CA TYR A 116 -1.91 -6.56 4.82
C TYR A 116 -2.56 -6.22 6.17
N ILE A 117 -2.64 -4.93 6.45
CA ILE A 117 -3.31 -4.32 7.59
C ILE A 117 -4.25 -3.20 7.11
N TRP A 118 -5.31 -2.97 7.87
CA TRP A 118 -6.28 -1.91 7.61
C TRP A 118 -6.78 -1.30 8.92
N LYS A 119 -7.23 -0.06 8.87
CA LYS A 119 -8.01 0.56 9.93
C LYS A 119 -8.97 1.59 9.36
N SER A 120 -9.96 1.96 10.14
CA SER A 120 -10.88 3.05 9.81
C SER A 120 -10.12 4.33 9.47
N GLY A 121 -10.49 4.96 8.35
CA GLY A 121 -9.80 6.15 7.82
C GLY A 121 -8.73 5.84 6.77
N LEU A 122 -8.40 4.58 6.52
CA LEU A 122 -7.62 4.18 5.34
C LEU A 122 -8.53 3.94 4.12
N SER A 123 -8.09 4.42 2.96
CA SER A 123 -8.74 4.17 1.66
C SER A 123 -8.77 2.68 1.25
N GLY A 124 -7.91 1.85 1.85
CA GLY A 124 -7.80 0.42 1.55
C GLY A 124 -6.72 -0.25 2.38
N TRP A 125 -6.61 -1.57 2.23
CA TRP A 125 -5.59 -2.42 2.89
C TRP A 125 -4.18 -2.06 2.43
N CYS A 126 -3.22 -2.06 3.35
CA CYS A 126 -1.83 -1.71 3.08
C CYS A 126 -0.88 -2.69 3.76
N LYS A 127 0.37 -2.82 3.30
CA LYS A 127 1.30 -3.72 3.97
C LYS A 127 1.82 -3.11 5.26
N LEU A 128 2.13 -3.96 6.23
CA LEU A 128 2.73 -3.56 7.51
C LEU A 128 3.97 -2.69 7.32
N GLN A 129 4.86 -3.07 6.41
CA GLN A 129 6.13 -2.34 6.18
C GLN A 129 5.96 -0.97 5.52
N ASP A 130 4.85 -0.71 4.84
CA ASP A 130 4.59 0.56 4.14
C ASP A 130 4.15 1.67 5.11
N ARG A 131 4.01 1.34 6.39
CA ARG A 131 3.47 2.21 7.43
C ARG A 131 4.56 2.73 8.36
N PRO A 132 4.63 4.04 8.61
CA PRO A 132 5.64 4.63 9.48
C PRO A 132 5.57 4.11 10.92
N GLU A 133 4.39 3.67 11.38
CA GLU A 133 4.20 3.08 12.70
C GLU A 133 4.99 1.75 12.88
N PHE A 134 5.39 1.12 11.78
CA PHE A 134 6.07 -0.18 11.76
C PHE A 134 7.40 -0.16 10.98
N SER A 135 7.71 0.93 10.25
CA SER A 135 8.95 1.10 9.50
C SER A 135 10.16 1.09 10.45
N GLY A 136 11.00 0.05 10.38
CA GLY A 136 12.16 -0.15 11.25
C GLY A 136 12.16 -1.47 12.04
N LEU A 137 11.09 -2.27 11.95
CA LEU A 137 11.03 -3.62 12.52
C LEU A 137 11.02 -4.74 11.47
N VAL A 138 11.03 -4.37 10.19
CA VAL A 138 11.02 -5.27 9.02
C VAL A 138 12.29 -5.07 8.22
#